data_AF-A0A1G7YK11-F1
#
_entry.id   AF-A0A1G7YK11-F1
#
_cell.length_a   1.000
_cell.length_b   1.000
_cell.length_c   1.000
_cell.angle_alpha   90.00
_cell.angle_beta   90.00
_cell.angle_gamma   90.00
#
_symmetry.space_group_name_H-M   'P 1'
#
loop_
_entity.id
_entity.type
_entity.pdbx_description
1 polymer ?
#
loop_
_entity_poly.entity_id
_entity_poly.type
_entity_poly.pdbx_seq_one_letter_code
_entity_poly.pdbx_strand_id
1 'polypeptide(L)'
;MQAIFPPAPPMILPILGADAGFPVRRVYCVAANYAQHALEVGGDGREPPAFFGKPTDALVPLGGNVDYPSRTDKLQHEVELVVAIGRGGKDIPVERALSHVFGYAVGIDLTRRDLQAQAKEKGKPWDLGKGFDQSAPIGAIVPATQVGHPNRGRIWLSVNGDSKQDGDLNQMTWNVAEVIANLSSYVALAEGDLIFTGTPSGVSTIVRGDVVDCGIEGFPPLSIRLV
;
A
#
# COMPACT_ATOMS: atom_id res chain seq x y z
N MET A 1 -7.32 -15.29 30.44
CA MET A 1 -7.70 -13.90 30.78
C MET A 1 -8.85 -13.51 29.86
N GLN A 2 -9.94 -12.92 30.38
CA GLN A 2 -11.09 -12.48 29.59
C GLN A 2 -10.92 -11.01 29.20
N ALA A 3 -11.30 -10.65 27.98
CA ALA A 3 -11.27 -9.24 27.56
C ALA A 3 -12.36 -8.45 28.31
N ILE A 4 -12.01 -7.25 28.76
CA ILE A 4 -12.94 -6.34 29.47
C ILE A 4 -13.92 -5.63 28.53
N PHE A 5 -13.60 -5.59 27.23
CA PHE A 5 -14.44 -5.09 26.15
C PHE A 5 -14.39 -6.09 24.98
N PRO A 6 -15.41 -6.14 24.10
CA PRO A 6 -15.33 -6.93 22.87
C PRO A 6 -14.11 -6.52 22.05
N PRO A 7 -13.32 -7.46 21.51
CA PRO A 7 -12.25 -7.11 20.58
C PRO A 7 -12.84 -6.42 19.36
N ALA A 8 -12.10 -5.48 18.78
CA ALA A 8 -12.47 -4.91 17.49
C ALA A 8 -12.65 -6.05 16.47
N PRO A 9 -13.69 -6.00 15.61
CA PRO A 9 -13.85 -6.99 14.57
C PRO A 9 -12.61 -6.98 13.66
N PRO A 10 -12.14 -8.14 13.19
CA PRO A 10 -11.01 -8.18 12.28
C PRO A 10 -11.34 -7.43 10.99
N MET A 11 -10.37 -6.70 10.45
CA MET A 11 -10.46 -6.14 9.11
C MET A 11 -10.45 -7.29 8.09
N ILE A 12 -11.50 -7.40 7.29
CA ILE A 12 -11.66 -8.45 6.26
C ILE A 12 -11.76 -7.78 4.89
N LEU A 13 -10.85 -8.10 3.97
CA LEU A 13 -10.88 -7.59 2.61
C LEU A 13 -11.63 -8.55 1.66
N PRO A 14 -12.41 -8.02 0.71
CA PRO A 14 -13.07 -8.86 -0.30
C PRO A 14 -12.05 -9.50 -1.24
N ILE A 15 -12.34 -10.72 -1.66
CA ILE A 15 -11.53 -11.46 -2.64
C ILE A 15 -12.33 -11.55 -3.94
N LEU A 16 -11.70 -11.21 -5.07
CA LEU A 16 -12.35 -11.22 -6.37
C LEU A 16 -12.80 -12.64 -6.74
N GLY A 17 -14.11 -12.80 -6.94
CA GLY A 17 -14.72 -14.08 -7.34
C GLY A 17 -14.88 -15.09 -6.20
N ALA A 18 -14.85 -14.67 -4.95
CA ALA A 18 -15.09 -15.54 -3.80
C ALA A 18 -16.11 -14.96 -2.81
N ASP A 19 -16.89 -15.85 -2.18
CA ASP A 19 -17.82 -15.52 -1.08
C ASP A 19 -17.11 -15.53 0.30
N ALA A 20 -15.79 -15.49 0.30
CA ALA A 20 -14.93 -15.43 1.48
C ALA A 20 -14.08 -14.16 1.46
N GLY A 21 -13.63 -13.72 2.63
CA GLY A 21 -12.76 -12.56 2.76
C GLY A 21 -11.38 -12.91 3.32
N PHE A 22 -10.42 -12.01 3.08
CA PHE A 22 -9.05 -12.13 3.53
C PHE A 22 -8.87 -11.38 4.87
N PRO A 23 -8.60 -12.08 5.99
CA PRO A 23 -8.40 -11.43 7.29
C PRO A 23 -7.03 -10.74 7.34
N VAL A 24 -7.04 -9.43 7.59
CA VAL A 24 -5.81 -8.63 7.64
C VAL A 24 -5.18 -8.71 9.02
N ARG A 25 -3.86 -8.93 9.05
CA ARG A 25 -3.04 -9.00 10.26
C ARG A 25 -2.22 -7.73 10.48
N ARG A 26 -1.31 -7.39 9.57
CA ARG A 26 -0.50 -6.16 9.60
C ARG A 26 -0.43 -5.56 8.20
N VAL A 27 -0.22 -4.25 8.15
CA VAL A 27 0.03 -3.53 6.90
C VAL A 27 1.44 -2.96 6.95
N TYR A 28 2.28 -3.41 6.03
CA TYR A 28 3.63 -2.91 5.78
C TYR A 28 3.64 -2.12 4.48
N CYS A 29 4.52 -1.13 4.39
CA CYS A 29 4.67 -0.29 3.22
C CYS A 29 6.15 -0.06 2.93
N VAL A 30 6.53 0.00 1.65
CA VAL A 30 7.90 0.27 1.20
C VAL A 30 8.02 1.73 0.77
N ALA A 31 8.94 2.47 1.37
CA ALA A 31 9.21 3.85 0.96
C ALA A 31 10.09 3.88 -0.30
N ALA A 32 9.76 4.78 -1.24
CA ALA A 32 10.61 5.16 -2.38
C ALA A 32 11.06 4.00 -3.29
N ASN A 33 10.17 3.04 -3.57
CA ASN A 33 10.53 1.83 -4.33
C ASN A 33 10.44 1.93 -5.85
N TYR A 34 10.29 3.13 -6.43
CA TYR A 34 10.33 3.37 -7.87
C TYR A 34 11.44 4.37 -8.16
N ALA A 35 12.33 4.08 -9.11
CA ALA A 35 13.55 4.88 -9.33
C ALA A 35 13.26 6.38 -9.59
N GLN A 36 12.24 6.69 -10.39
CA GLN A 36 11.89 8.08 -10.69
C GLN A 36 11.25 8.79 -9.48
N HIS A 37 10.47 8.07 -8.68
CA HIS A 37 9.92 8.61 -7.44
C HIS A 37 10.99 8.77 -6.35
N ALA A 38 11.97 7.85 -6.28
CA ALA A 38 13.12 7.96 -5.38
C ALA A 38 13.88 9.26 -5.63
N LEU A 39 14.07 9.66 -6.90
CA LEU A 39 14.67 10.95 -7.26
C LEU A 39 13.81 12.15 -6.80
N GLU A 40 12.47 12.09 -6.92
CA GLU A 40 11.58 13.15 -6.44
C GLU A 40 11.68 13.37 -4.91
N VAL A 41 11.96 12.31 -4.16
CA VAL A 41 12.07 12.35 -2.69
C VAL A 41 13.52 12.38 -2.18
N GLY A 42 14.51 12.50 -3.08
CA GLY A 42 15.92 12.71 -2.76
C GLY A 42 16.76 11.46 -2.46
N GLY A 43 16.39 10.28 -2.97
CA GLY A 43 17.16 9.04 -2.84
C GLY A 43 18.22 8.86 -3.93
N ASP A 44 19.35 8.22 -3.59
CA ASP A 44 20.49 7.93 -4.46
C ASP A 44 20.77 6.42 -4.58
N GLY A 45 20.37 5.80 -5.69
CA GLY A 45 20.73 4.41 -6.00
C GLY A 45 19.86 3.35 -5.31
N ARG A 46 20.41 2.13 -5.18
CA ARG A 46 19.72 0.95 -4.65
C ARG A 46 20.11 0.70 -3.18
N GLU A 47 19.73 1.64 -2.33
CA GLU A 47 19.83 1.47 -0.87
C GLU A 47 18.83 0.41 -0.36
N PRO A 48 19.07 -0.22 0.80
CA PRO A 48 18.11 -1.12 1.42
C PRO A 48 16.72 -0.47 1.55
N PRO A 49 15.63 -1.20 1.25
CA PRO A 49 14.29 -0.64 1.30
C PRO A 49 13.94 -0.21 2.73
N ALA A 50 13.40 1.01 2.87
CA ALA A 50 12.87 1.48 4.13
C ALA A 50 11.40 1.08 4.27
N PHE A 51 11.04 0.52 5.43
CA PHE A 51 9.68 0.08 5.72
C PHE A 51 9.01 0.95 6.78
N PHE A 52 7.71 1.13 6.63
CA PHE A 52 6.83 1.67 7.67
C PHE A 52 5.55 0.84 7.73
N GLY A 53 4.71 1.09 8.73
CA GLY A 53 3.45 0.38 8.92
C GLY A 53 2.25 1.31 8.90
N LYS A 54 1.09 0.72 8.65
CA LYS A 54 -0.22 1.32 8.90
C LYS A 54 -1.02 0.39 9.83
N PRO A 55 -1.86 0.94 10.73
CA PRO A 55 -2.74 0.10 11.52
C PRO A 55 -3.81 -0.53 10.60
N THR A 56 -4.33 -1.69 10.96
CA THR A 56 -5.24 -2.46 10.08
C THR A 56 -6.59 -1.78 9.89
N ASP A 57 -7.02 -0.95 10.84
CA ASP A 57 -8.23 -0.13 10.79
C ASP A 57 -8.06 1.16 9.96
N ALA A 58 -6.86 1.45 9.45
CA ALA A 58 -6.68 2.50 8.44
C ALA A 58 -7.11 2.07 7.02
N LEU A 59 -7.38 0.78 6.81
CA LEU A 59 -7.81 0.26 5.50
C LEU A 59 -9.24 0.70 5.18
N VAL A 60 -9.47 1.12 3.93
CA VAL A 60 -10.81 1.42 3.39
C VAL A 60 -11.10 0.44 2.24
N PRO A 61 -11.80 -0.68 2.51
CA PRO A 61 -12.07 -1.69 1.49
C PRO A 61 -12.98 -1.15 0.39
N LEU A 62 -12.61 -1.41 -0.87
CA LEU A 62 -13.33 -1.01 -2.08
C LEU A 62 -13.45 0.51 -2.32
N GLY A 63 -12.77 1.33 -1.51
CA GLY A 63 -12.80 2.78 -1.65
C GLY A 63 -14.14 3.40 -1.27
N GLY A 64 -14.65 4.31 -2.09
CA GLY A 64 -15.84 5.12 -1.78
C GLY A 64 -15.48 6.44 -1.10
N ASN A 65 -16.25 6.87 -0.11
CA ASN A 65 -15.96 8.12 0.59
C ASN A 65 -14.79 7.90 1.57
N VAL A 66 -13.80 8.78 1.50
CA VAL A 66 -12.66 8.83 2.42
C VAL A 66 -12.63 10.20 3.08
N ASP A 67 -12.61 10.24 4.40
CA ASP A 67 -12.60 11.50 5.14
C ASP A 67 -11.26 12.23 4.95
N TYR A 68 -11.32 13.51 4.58
CA TYR A 68 -10.11 14.33 4.55
C TYR A 68 -9.58 14.50 5.99
N PRO A 69 -8.34 14.10 6.27
CA PRO A 69 -7.85 13.94 7.63
C PRO A 69 -7.58 15.27 8.31
N SER A 70 -7.63 15.27 9.63
CA SER A 70 -7.30 16.45 10.42
C SER A 70 -5.80 16.76 10.38
N ARG A 71 -5.46 18.02 10.70
CA ARG A 71 -4.08 18.49 10.92
C ARG A 71 -3.16 18.35 9.69
N THR A 72 -3.71 18.50 8.49
CA THR A 72 -2.93 18.63 7.25
C THR A 72 -3.61 19.56 6.26
N ASP A 73 -2.81 20.28 5.49
CA ASP A 73 -3.21 20.97 4.25
C ASP A 73 -2.54 20.37 3.00
N LYS A 74 -1.79 19.27 3.17
CA LYS A 74 -1.00 18.59 2.13
C LYS A 74 -1.23 17.09 2.17
N LEU A 75 -2.49 16.67 2.01
CA LEU A 75 -2.81 15.27 1.77
C LEU A 75 -2.39 14.88 0.36
N GLN A 76 -1.60 13.81 0.21
CA GLN A 76 -1.12 13.32 -1.08
C GLN A 76 -1.54 11.87 -1.33
N HIS A 77 -1.69 11.52 -2.61
CA HIS A 77 -1.97 10.17 -3.08
C HIS A 77 -0.70 9.45 -3.55
N GLU A 78 -0.65 8.15 -3.33
CA GLU A 78 0.40 7.25 -3.82
C GLU A 78 -0.28 5.94 -4.26
N VAL A 79 -0.52 5.73 -5.57
CA VAL A 79 -1.06 4.45 -6.07
C VAL A 79 0.00 3.36 -5.96
N GLU A 80 -0.37 2.19 -5.43
CA GLU A 80 0.56 1.09 -5.21
C GLU A 80 -0.03 -0.28 -5.56
N LEU A 81 0.83 -1.21 -5.96
CA LEU A 81 0.53 -2.63 -5.89
C LEU A 81 0.60 -3.08 -4.42
N VAL A 82 -0.44 -3.73 -3.94
CA VAL A 82 -0.49 -4.33 -2.61
C VAL A 82 -0.40 -5.85 -2.71
N VAL A 83 0.50 -6.45 -1.95
CA VAL A 83 0.71 -7.90 -1.89
C VAL A 83 0.02 -8.44 -0.64
N ALA A 84 -0.80 -9.48 -0.79
CA ALA A 84 -1.44 -10.19 0.31
C ALA A 84 -0.69 -11.50 0.61
N ILE A 85 -0.21 -11.67 1.85
CA ILE A 85 0.56 -12.84 2.26
C ILE A 85 -0.38 -13.98 2.71
N GLY A 86 -0.27 -15.13 2.04
CA GLY A 86 -1.04 -16.34 2.30
C GLY A 86 -0.29 -17.43 3.05
N ARG A 87 1.02 -17.26 3.26
CA ARG A 87 1.86 -18.18 4.04
C ARG A 87 2.92 -17.41 4.80
N GLY A 88 3.02 -17.63 6.11
CA GLY A 88 4.04 -17.00 6.93
C GLY A 88 5.47 -17.47 6.66
N GLY A 89 6.44 -16.74 7.22
CA GLY A 89 7.87 -17.09 7.15
C GLY A 89 8.76 -15.99 7.73
N LYS A 90 9.99 -16.37 8.07
CA LYS A 90 11.07 -15.47 8.49
C LYS A 90 12.30 -15.81 7.67
N ASP A 91 13.11 -14.80 7.35
CA ASP A 91 14.34 -14.96 6.55
C ASP A 91 14.06 -15.71 5.24
N ILE A 92 12.97 -15.35 4.57
CA ILE A 92 12.45 -16.02 3.37
C ILE A 92 13.42 -15.74 2.20
N PRO A 93 13.98 -16.78 1.56
CA PRO A 93 14.82 -16.59 0.38
C PRO A 93 14.03 -16.00 -0.79
N VAL A 94 14.66 -15.13 -1.59
CA VAL A 94 14.01 -14.42 -2.73
C VAL A 94 13.36 -15.40 -3.69
N GLU A 95 13.99 -16.56 -3.94
CA GLU A 95 13.53 -17.57 -4.89
C GLU A 95 12.25 -18.28 -4.42
N ARG A 96 11.94 -18.19 -3.12
CA ARG A 96 10.75 -18.77 -2.51
C ARG A 96 9.68 -17.72 -2.18
N ALA A 97 10.03 -16.44 -2.17
CA ALA A 97 9.17 -15.35 -1.69
C ALA A 97 7.77 -15.33 -2.33
N LEU A 98 7.67 -15.51 -3.65
CA LEU A 98 6.37 -15.48 -4.34
C LEU A 98 5.43 -16.62 -3.94
N SER A 99 5.96 -17.75 -3.49
CA SER A 99 5.14 -18.87 -2.98
C SER A 99 4.43 -18.56 -1.66
N HIS A 100 4.75 -17.42 -1.02
CA HIS A 100 4.07 -16.93 0.16
C HIS A 100 2.91 -15.98 -0.15
N VAL A 101 2.74 -15.58 -1.41
CA VAL A 101 1.71 -14.63 -1.82
C VAL A 101 0.38 -15.33 -2.07
N PHE A 102 -0.67 -14.87 -1.39
CA PHE A 102 -2.05 -15.26 -1.67
C PHE A 102 -2.59 -14.59 -2.93
N GLY A 103 -2.34 -13.29 -3.05
CA GLY A 103 -2.88 -12.46 -4.13
C GLY A 103 -2.41 -11.02 -4.05
N TYR A 104 -3.05 -10.19 -4.85
CA TYR A 104 -2.63 -8.82 -5.10
C TYR A 104 -3.83 -7.87 -5.14
N ALA A 105 -3.66 -6.60 -4.84
CA ALA A 105 -4.69 -5.57 -4.97
C ALA A 105 -4.10 -4.24 -5.43
N VAL A 106 -4.95 -3.34 -5.90
CA VAL A 106 -4.63 -1.92 -6.05
C VAL A 106 -4.85 -1.24 -4.69
N GLY A 107 -3.90 -0.42 -4.25
CA GLY A 107 -4.04 0.39 -3.03
C GLY A 107 -3.64 1.84 -3.25
N ILE A 108 -4.05 2.69 -2.32
CA ILE A 108 -3.61 4.09 -2.24
C ILE A 108 -2.97 4.32 -0.87
N ASP A 109 -1.69 4.67 -0.84
CA ASP A 109 -1.04 5.15 0.37
C ASP A 109 -1.27 6.67 0.52
N LEU A 110 -2.28 7.03 1.29
CA LEU A 110 -2.54 8.44 1.61
C LEU A 110 -1.54 8.95 2.64
N THR A 111 -0.99 10.14 2.36
CA THR A 111 0.07 10.74 3.18
C THR A 111 -0.24 12.17 3.56
N ARG A 112 -0.17 12.50 4.86
CA ARG A 112 -0.12 13.89 5.35
C ARG A 112 1.31 14.40 5.15
N ARG A 113 1.61 14.91 3.95
CA ARG A 113 3.00 15.15 3.51
C ARG A 113 3.71 16.20 4.34
N ASP A 114 3.00 17.22 4.78
CA ASP A 114 3.49 18.23 5.72
C ASP A 114 3.99 17.60 7.03
N LEU A 115 3.21 16.70 7.64
CA LEU A 115 3.61 16.02 8.87
C LEU A 115 4.76 15.03 8.65
N GLN A 116 4.74 14.31 7.53
CA GLN A 116 5.84 13.40 7.17
C GLN A 116 7.16 14.16 6.98
N ALA A 117 7.14 15.30 6.28
CA ALA A 117 8.31 16.14 6.06
C ALA A 117 8.89 16.67 7.39
N GLN A 118 8.03 17.17 8.28
CA GLN A 118 8.45 17.62 9.62
C GLN A 118 9.04 16.48 10.46
N ALA A 119 8.52 15.26 10.32
CA ALA A 119 9.07 14.09 11.00
C ALA A 119 10.45 13.72 10.45
N LYS A 120 10.62 13.70 9.13
CA LYS A 120 11.90 13.45 8.45
C LYS A 120 12.98 14.46 8.89
N GLU A 121 12.69 15.76 8.84
CA GLU A 121 13.62 16.82 9.23
C GLU A 121 14.15 16.65 10.65
N LYS A 122 13.30 16.14 11.56
CA LYS A 122 13.61 15.99 12.99
C LYS A 122 14.01 14.57 13.38
N GLY A 123 14.18 13.65 12.43
CA GLY A 123 14.47 12.24 12.70
C GLY A 123 13.41 11.53 13.55
N LYS A 124 12.13 11.93 13.43
CA LYS A 124 11.00 11.37 14.19
C LYS A 124 10.26 10.28 13.42
N PRO A 125 9.50 9.40 14.11
CA PRO A 125 8.64 8.41 13.47
C PRO A 125 7.57 9.03 12.55
N TRP A 126 7.18 8.28 11.51
CA TRP A 126 6.29 8.76 10.45
C TRP A 126 4.81 8.42 10.67
N ASP A 127 4.45 7.83 11.80
CA ASP A 127 3.11 7.34 12.11
C ASP A 127 2.03 8.41 11.87
N LEU A 128 2.28 9.65 12.28
CA LEU A 128 1.36 10.76 12.03
C LEU A 128 1.30 11.18 10.55
N GLY A 129 2.35 10.95 9.76
CA GLY A 129 2.33 11.20 8.32
C GLY A 129 1.67 10.08 7.50
N LYS A 130 1.82 8.83 7.93
CA LYS A 130 1.49 7.63 7.13
C LYS A 130 0.42 6.71 7.72
N GLY A 131 0.25 6.62 9.04
CA GLY A 131 -0.61 5.64 9.71
C GLY A 131 -1.86 6.26 10.36
N PHE A 132 -2.50 7.24 9.70
CA PHE A 132 -3.70 7.90 10.21
C PHE A 132 -4.98 7.20 9.74
N ASP A 133 -6.12 7.60 10.30
CA ASP A 133 -7.44 7.06 9.97
C ASP A 133 -7.70 7.08 8.45
N GLN A 134 -8.23 5.98 7.91
CA GLN A 134 -8.56 5.83 6.49
C GLN A 134 -7.39 6.09 5.51
N SER A 135 -6.13 6.00 5.98
CA SER A 135 -4.94 6.29 5.17
C SER A 135 -4.57 5.22 4.14
N ALA A 136 -5.32 4.11 4.04
CA ALA A 136 -5.04 3.02 3.11
C ALA A 136 -6.28 2.49 2.36
N PRO A 137 -6.88 3.27 1.44
CA PRO A 137 -7.86 2.71 0.52
C PRO A 137 -7.29 1.55 -0.29
N ILE A 138 -8.08 0.48 -0.45
CA ILE A 138 -7.63 -0.75 -1.11
C ILE A 138 -8.78 -1.43 -1.87
N GLY A 139 -8.47 -1.95 -3.06
CA GLY A 139 -9.40 -2.73 -3.87
C GLY A 139 -9.61 -4.17 -3.36
N ALA A 140 -10.40 -4.94 -4.09
CA ALA A 140 -10.53 -6.37 -3.83
C ALA A 140 -9.20 -7.10 -4.13
N ILE A 141 -8.89 -8.11 -3.33
CA ILE A 141 -7.72 -8.97 -3.55
C ILE A 141 -8.02 -9.89 -4.73
N VAL A 142 -7.18 -9.84 -5.74
CA VAL A 142 -7.16 -10.77 -6.87
C VAL A 142 -6.20 -11.92 -6.53
N PRO A 143 -6.69 -13.17 -6.43
CA PRO A 143 -5.85 -14.32 -6.11
C PRO A 143 -4.70 -14.50 -7.11
N ALA A 144 -3.51 -14.86 -6.62
CA ALA A 144 -2.35 -15.14 -7.48
C ALA A 144 -2.60 -16.35 -8.40
N THR A 145 -3.54 -17.23 -8.05
CA THR A 145 -3.99 -18.32 -8.94
C THR A 145 -4.73 -17.84 -10.18
N GLN A 146 -5.26 -16.61 -10.18
CA GLN A 146 -5.95 -16.01 -11.33
C GLN A 146 -5.00 -15.15 -12.19
N VAL A 147 -4.14 -14.34 -11.56
CA VAL A 147 -3.28 -13.37 -12.25
C VAL A 147 -1.79 -13.74 -12.31
N GLY A 148 -1.40 -14.87 -11.72
CA GLY A 148 0.00 -15.21 -11.53
C GLY A 148 0.71 -14.24 -10.59
N HIS A 149 2.00 -14.00 -10.84
CA HIS A 149 2.81 -13.02 -10.12
C HIS A 149 3.26 -11.93 -11.10
N PRO A 150 2.48 -10.83 -11.26
CA PRO A 150 2.79 -9.81 -12.25
C PRO A 150 4.10 -9.10 -11.93
N ASN A 151 4.99 -9.02 -12.93
CA ASN A 151 6.26 -8.28 -12.87
C ASN A 151 6.32 -7.13 -13.89
N ARG A 152 5.21 -6.89 -14.59
CA ARG A 152 4.99 -5.84 -15.57
C ARG A 152 3.48 -5.54 -15.62
N GLY A 153 3.12 -4.36 -16.10
CA GLY A 153 1.73 -3.95 -16.27
C GLY A 153 1.54 -2.52 -15.81
N ARG A 154 0.67 -1.80 -16.53
CA ARG A 154 0.44 -0.38 -16.25
C ARG A 154 -0.15 -0.19 -14.86
N ILE A 155 0.42 0.73 -14.09
CA ILE A 155 -0.12 1.24 -12.82
C ILE A 155 -0.39 2.75 -12.98
N TRP A 156 -1.59 3.20 -12.63
CA TRP A 156 -2.00 4.58 -12.92
C TRP A 156 -2.93 5.15 -11.85
N LEU A 157 -2.97 6.48 -11.77
CA LEU A 157 -3.91 7.23 -10.95
C LEU A 157 -4.24 8.58 -11.60
N SER A 158 -5.52 8.95 -11.54
CA SER A 158 -6.04 10.25 -11.96
C SER A 158 -6.80 10.94 -10.83
N VAL A 159 -6.83 12.27 -10.87
CA VAL A 159 -7.61 13.11 -9.95
C VAL A 159 -8.58 13.92 -10.80
N ASN A 160 -9.89 13.75 -10.58
CA ASN A 160 -10.96 14.36 -11.37
C ASN A 160 -10.81 14.14 -12.89
N GLY A 161 -10.29 12.97 -13.28
CA GLY A 161 -10.02 12.61 -14.67
C GLY A 161 -8.67 13.07 -15.21
N ASP A 162 -7.93 13.93 -14.50
CA ASP A 162 -6.59 14.35 -14.88
C ASP A 162 -5.56 13.32 -14.42
N SER A 163 -4.83 12.70 -15.36
CA SER A 163 -3.76 11.76 -15.04
C SER A 163 -2.68 12.43 -14.18
N LYS A 164 -2.35 11.83 -13.03
CA LYS A 164 -1.30 12.29 -12.12
C LYS A 164 -0.15 11.31 -12.02
N GLN A 165 -0.44 10.01 -11.95
CA GLN A 165 0.57 8.95 -11.94
C GLN A 165 0.33 7.98 -13.09
N ASP A 166 1.39 7.62 -13.80
CA ASP A 166 1.37 6.64 -14.89
C ASP A 166 2.73 5.97 -14.97
N GLY A 167 2.76 4.66 -14.71
CA GLY A 167 3.99 3.88 -14.65
C GLY A 167 3.74 2.40 -14.94
N ASP A 168 4.77 1.58 -14.72
CA ASP A 168 4.71 0.13 -14.90
C ASP A 168 5.31 -0.60 -13.70
N LEU A 169 4.75 -1.75 -13.32
CA LEU A 169 5.27 -2.58 -12.21
C LEU A 169 6.72 -3.00 -12.39
N ASN A 170 7.24 -3.07 -13.63
CA ASN A 170 8.63 -3.40 -13.91
C ASN A 170 9.63 -2.28 -13.51
N GLN A 171 9.14 -1.12 -13.10
CA GLN A 171 9.94 0.04 -12.69
C GLN A 171 10.29 0.04 -11.19
N MET A 172 9.84 -0.98 -10.44
CA MET A 172 10.22 -1.14 -9.04
C MET A 172 11.72 -1.34 -8.89
N THR A 173 12.35 -0.60 -7.98
CA THR A 173 13.77 -0.77 -7.62
C THR A 173 14.01 -2.11 -6.93
N TRP A 174 13.10 -2.50 -6.04
CA TRP A 174 13.03 -3.82 -5.41
C TRP A 174 11.73 -4.49 -5.85
N ASN A 175 11.83 -5.60 -6.58
CA ASN A 175 10.64 -6.32 -7.00
C ASN A 175 9.93 -6.98 -5.81
N VAL A 176 8.70 -7.48 -6.02
CA VAL A 176 7.88 -8.10 -4.96
C VAL A 176 8.62 -9.19 -4.18
N ALA A 177 9.37 -10.07 -4.87
CA ALA A 177 10.08 -11.16 -4.23
C ALA A 177 11.19 -10.64 -3.30
N GLU A 178 11.92 -9.61 -3.75
CA GLU A 178 12.98 -8.98 -2.99
C GLU A 178 12.43 -8.17 -1.80
N VAL A 179 11.29 -7.49 -1.98
CA VAL A 179 10.59 -6.77 -0.90
C VAL A 179 10.19 -7.74 0.22
N ILE A 180 9.56 -8.87 -0.12
CA ILE A 180 9.17 -9.91 0.84
C ILE A 180 10.40 -10.46 1.57
N ALA A 181 11.46 -10.81 0.82
CA ALA A 181 12.69 -11.35 1.40
C ALA A 181 13.31 -10.36 2.40
N ASN A 182 13.48 -9.10 2.00
CA ASN A 182 14.00 -8.05 2.88
C ASN A 182 13.14 -7.86 4.13
N LEU A 183 11.82 -7.66 3.97
CA LEU A 183 10.92 -7.45 5.10
C LEU A 183 10.94 -8.64 6.07
N SER A 184 11.00 -9.86 5.54
CA SER A 184 11.01 -11.09 6.35
C SER A 184 12.25 -11.25 7.23
N SER A 185 13.32 -10.50 6.95
CA SER A 185 14.52 -10.45 7.80
C SER A 185 14.34 -9.57 9.04
N TYR A 186 13.45 -8.56 8.96
CA TYR A 186 13.14 -7.67 10.07
C TYR A 186 11.99 -8.20 10.94
N VAL A 187 11.00 -8.84 10.31
CA VAL A 187 9.80 -9.36 10.99
C VAL A 187 9.42 -10.72 10.43
N ALA A 188 8.88 -11.60 11.28
CA ALA A 188 8.21 -12.80 10.78
C ALA A 188 6.89 -12.41 10.11
N LEU A 189 6.81 -12.65 8.80
CA LEU A 189 5.58 -12.52 8.03
C LEU A 189 4.62 -13.64 8.41
N ALA A 190 3.33 -13.35 8.32
CA ALA A 190 2.27 -14.32 8.58
C ALA A 190 1.11 -14.14 7.61
N GLU A 191 0.24 -15.13 7.57
CA GLU A 191 -1.03 -15.07 6.85
C GLU A 191 -1.80 -13.82 7.28
N GLY A 192 -2.32 -13.08 6.29
CA GLY A 192 -3.05 -11.84 6.53
C GLY A 192 -2.20 -10.57 6.47
N ASP A 193 -0.87 -10.67 6.38
CA ASP A 193 -0.05 -9.48 6.20
C ASP A 193 -0.25 -8.88 4.79
N LEU A 194 -0.28 -7.56 4.72
CA LEU A 194 -0.30 -6.79 3.47
C LEU A 194 1.02 -6.04 3.31
N ILE A 195 1.49 -5.91 2.06
CA ILE A 195 2.67 -5.12 1.71
C ILE A 195 2.34 -4.18 0.56
N PHE A 196 2.30 -2.88 0.86
CA PHE A 196 2.28 -1.77 -0.09
C PHE A 196 3.69 -1.59 -0.66
N THR A 197 3.84 -1.71 -1.98
CA THR A 197 5.15 -1.93 -2.64
C THR A 197 5.82 -0.68 -3.19
N GLY A 198 5.31 0.51 -2.85
CA GLY A 198 5.76 1.79 -3.35
C GLY A 198 4.97 2.28 -4.56
N THR A 199 5.20 3.54 -4.92
CA THR A 199 4.41 4.27 -5.92
C THR A 199 5.28 4.86 -7.04
N PRO A 200 4.79 4.94 -8.29
CA PRO A 200 5.49 5.66 -9.37
C PRO A 200 5.49 7.19 -9.16
N SER A 201 6.24 7.92 -9.98
CA SER A 201 6.28 9.39 -9.96
C SER A 201 4.91 10.05 -10.17
N GLY A 202 4.80 11.33 -9.83
CA GLY A 202 3.56 12.11 -10.03
C GLY A 202 2.64 12.19 -8.81
N VAL A 203 3.19 11.94 -7.63
CA VAL A 203 2.52 12.17 -6.34
C VAL A 203 2.14 13.64 -6.20
N SER A 204 0.87 13.93 -5.89
CA SER A 204 0.38 15.30 -5.80
C SER A 204 -0.66 15.49 -4.69
N THR A 205 -0.92 16.74 -4.32
CA THR A 205 -1.89 17.08 -3.27
C THR A 205 -3.32 16.96 -3.79
N ILE A 206 -4.19 16.37 -2.97
CA ILE A 206 -5.64 16.23 -3.19
C ILE A 206 -6.40 16.95 -2.08
N VAL A 207 -7.60 17.43 -2.38
CA VAL A 207 -8.44 18.25 -1.49
C VAL A 207 -9.86 17.67 -1.36
N ARG A 208 -10.61 18.17 -0.38
CA ARG A 208 -12.03 17.81 -0.22
C ARG A 208 -12.79 18.03 -1.53
N GLY A 209 -13.61 17.05 -1.90
CA GLY A 209 -14.38 17.04 -3.14
C GLY A 209 -13.69 16.33 -4.31
N ASP A 210 -12.37 16.13 -4.26
CA ASP A 210 -11.66 15.41 -5.32
C ASP A 210 -12.11 13.95 -5.40
N VAL A 211 -12.20 13.46 -6.64
CA VAL A 211 -12.34 12.04 -6.95
C VAL A 211 -11.00 11.53 -7.44
N VAL A 212 -10.52 10.46 -6.82
CA VAL A 212 -9.26 9.81 -7.17
C VAL A 212 -9.57 8.41 -7.69
N ASP A 213 -9.29 8.18 -8.97
CA ASP A 213 -9.44 6.89 -9.64
C ASP A 213 -8.06 6.30 -9.92
N CYS A 214 -7.85 5.03 -9.60
CA CYS A 214 -6.58 4.35 -9.85
C CYS A 214 -6.77 2.89 -10.27
N GLY A 215 -5.72 2.31 -10.85
CA GLY A 215 -5.78 0.93 -11.31
C GLY A 215 -4.42 0.33 -11.64
N ILE A 216 -4.43 -1.00 -11.74
CA ILE A 216 -3.34 -1.81 -12.25
C ILE A 216 -3.91 -2.69 -13.37
N GLU A 217 -3.19 -2.84 -14.47
CA GLU A 217 -3.58 -3.70 -15.59
C GLU A 217 -3.89 -5.13 -15.11
N GLY A 218 -5.10 -5.62 -15.42
CA GLY A 218 -5.58 -6.94 -15.00
C GLY A 218 -6.31 -6.97 -13.64
N PHE A 219 -6.50 -5.82 -12.99
CA PHE A 219 -7.16 -5.71 -11.69
C PHE A 219 -8.43 -4.86 -11.80
N PRO A 220 -9.44 -5.08 -10.92
CA PRO A 220 -10.52 -4.12 -10.74
C PRO A 220 -9.97 -2.74 -10.33
N PRO A 221 -10.43 -1.64 -10.93
CA PRO A 221 -10.01 -0.30 -10.51
C PRO A 221 -10.54 0.04 -9.11
N LEU A 222 -9.90 1.01 -8.47
CA LEU A 222 -10.28 1.56 -7.18
C LEU A 222 -10.61 3.04 -7.34
N SER A 223 -11.68 3.50 -6.71
CA SER A 223 -12.12 4.89 -6.74
C SER A 223 -12.41 5.37 -5.33
N ILE A 224 -11.92 6.56 -4.98
CA ILE A 224 -12.26 7.25 -3.74
C ILE A 224 -12.75 8.67 -4.02
N ARG A 225 -13.63 9.17 -3.16
CA ARG A 225 -14.00 10.58 -3.09
C ARG A 225 -13.60 11.13 -1.73
N LEU A 226 -12.83 12.22 -1.72
CA LEU A 226 -12.52 12.90 -0.47
C LEU A 226 -13.71 13.71 0.02
N VAL A 227 -14.14 13.48 1.26
CA VAL A 227 -15.24 14.18 1.93
C VAL A 227 -14.79 14.99 3.13
#